data_AF-A0A939C2H1-F1
#
_entry.id   AF-A0A939C2H1-F1
#
_cell.length_a   1.000
_cell.length_b   1.000
_cell.length_c   1.000
_cell.angle_alpha   90.00
_cell.angle_beta   90.00
_cell.angle_gamma   90.00
#
_symmetry.space_group_name_H-M   'P 1'
#
loop_
_entity.id
_entity.type
_entity.pdbx_description
1 polymer ?
#
loop_
_entity_poly.entity_id
_entity_poly.type
_entity_poly.pdbx_seq_one_letter_code
_entity_poly.pdbx_strand_id
1 'polypeptide(L)'
;MFAESLIAFLLILSAALFIYALGRHASPKPTQSENERAEYACGEKAPIQRLKINITLYRYLIYFAIFDSSVLLLAFAALLGKETNVPLLITYLSVLLASSLILLEGGKD
;
A
#
# COMPACT_ATOMS: atom_id res chain seq x y z
N MET A 1 20.18 13.57 -7.94
CA MET A 1 18.93 12.78 -7.88
C MET A 1 18.65 12.25 -6.47
N PHE A 2 19.54 11.44 -5.88
CA PHE A 2 19.35 10.94 -4.51
C PHE A 2 19.23 12.04 -3.43
N ALA A 3 20.06 13.09 -3.49
CA ALA A 3 20.00 14.20 -2.53
C ALA A 3 18.65 14.93 -2.59
N GLU A 4 18.20 15.29 -3.80
CA GLU A 4 16.88 15.91 -4.02
C GLU A 4 15.74 15.05 -3.47
N SER A 5 15.75 13.74 -3.74
CA SER A 5 14.74 12.81 -3.24
C SER A 5 14.74 12.70 -1.70
N LEU A 6 15.94 12.70 -1.09
CA LEU A 6 16.08 12.65 0.37
C LEU A 6 15.58 13.94 1.02
N ILE A 7 15.90 15.10 0.43
CA ILE A 7 15.43 16.41 0.88
C ILE A 7 13.90 16.47 0.77
N ALA A 8 13.33 16.06 -0.37
CA ALA A 8 11.88 16.03 -0.56
C ALA A 8 11.17 15.13 0.46
N PHE A 9 11.71 13.93 0.72
CA PHE A 9 11.16 13.03 1.74
C PHE A 9 11.16 13.66 3.14
N LEU A 10 12.27 14.29 3.54
CA LEU A 10 12.38 14.96 4.84
C LEU A 10 11.44 16.17 4.96
N LEU A 11 11.25 16.92 3.88
CA LEU A 11 10.30 18.04 3.84
C LEU A 11 8.85 17.55 4.00
N ILE A 12 8.46 16.49 3.30
CA ILE A 12 7.11 15.92 3.42
C ILE A 12 6.87 15.36 4.83
N LEU A 13 7.83 14.60 5.36
CA LEU A 13 7.73 14.02 6.70
C LEU A 13 7.64 15.12 7.78
N SER A 14 8.51 16.13 7.69
CA SER A 14 8.50 17.26 8.63
C SER A 14 7.21 18.07 8.54
N ALA A 15 6.70 18.33 7.34
CA ALA A 15 5.42 19.01 7.16
C ALA A 15 4.26 18.21 7.77
N ALA A 16 4.20 16.89 7.55
CA ALA A 16 3.17 16.03 8.13
C ALA A 16 3.21 16.03 9.67
N LEU A 17 4.42 15.91 10.25
CA LEU A 17 4.61 15.97 11.70
C LEU A 17 4.25 17.34 12.28
N PHE A 18 4.60 18.41 11.57
CA PHE A 18 4.28 19.77 11.96
C PHE A 18 2.77 20.01 11.98
N ILE A 19 2.06 19.60 10.93
CA ILE A 19 0.59 19.66 10.86
C ILE A 19 -0.04 18.86 12.00
N TYR A 20 0.45 17.64 12.25
CA TYR A 20 -0.03 16.81 13.37
C TYR A 20 0.20 17.47 14.74
N ALA A 21 1.38 18.05 14.96
CA ALA A 21 1.72 18.75 16.20
C ALA A 21 0.87 20.01 16.41
N LEU A 22 0.66 20.80 15.34
CA LEU A 22 -0.23 21.95 15.36
C LEU A 22 -1.67 21.53 15.68
N GLY A 23 -2.19 20.50 15.00
CA GLY A 23 -3.54 19.97 15.26
C GLY A 23 -3.69 19.49 16.70
N ARG A 24 -2.67 18.79 17.22
CA ARG A 24 -2.65 18.34 18.63
C ARG A 24 -2.62 19.50 19.61
N HIS A 25 -1.89 20.57 19.32
CA HIS A 25 -1.77 21.73 20.21
C HIS A 25 -2.99 22.65 20.15
N ALA A 26 -3.58 22.82 18.95
CA ALA A 26 -4.76 23.65 18.74
C ALA A 26 -6.07 22.98 19.18
N SER A 27 -6.11 21.64 19.24
CA SER A 27 -7.30 20.90 19.63
C SER A 27 -7.66 21.12 21.11
N PRO A 28 -8.95 21.35 21.44
CA PRO A 28 -9.39 21.38 22.82
C PRO A 28 -9.10 20.03 23.49
N LYS A 29 -8.48 20.05 24.66
CA LYS A 29 -8.18 18.83 25.42
C LYS A 29 -9.49 18.26 25.97
N PRO A 30 -9.98 17.09 25.50
CA PRO A 30 -11.24 16.56 25.99
C PRO A 30 -11.08 16.04 27.42
N THR A 31 -12.08 16.29 28.27
CA THR A 31 -12.25 15.60 29.55
C THR A 31 -12.76 14.20 29.26
N GLN A 32 -11.84 13.29 28.91
CA GLN A 32 -12.19 11.98 28.35
C GLN A 32 -13.01 11.16 29.34
N SER A 33 -14.30 11.07 29.09
CA SER A 33 -15.22 10.15 29.77
C SER A 33 -15.04 8.74 29.21
N GLU A 34 -15.35 7.72 30.02
CA GLU A 34 -15.29 6.31 29.60
C GLU A 34 -16.09 6.03 28.33
N ASN A 35 -17.19 6.76 28.10
CA ASN A 35 -18.01 6.62 26.89
C ASN A 35 -17.38 7.27 25.64
N GLU A 36 -16.59 8.34 25.78
CA GLU A 36 -15.90 8.98 24.65
C GLU A 36 -14.69 8.17 24.16
N ARG A 37 -14.12 7.33 25.04
CA ARG A 37 -13.03 6.40 24.72
C ARG A 37 -13.51 5.05 24.21
N ALA A 38 -14.80 4.75 24.35
CA ALA A 38 -15.36 3.49 23.89
C ALA A 38 -15.34 3.39 22.36
N GLU A 39 -15.21 2.17 21.84
CA GLU A 39 -15.34 1.96 20.39
C GLU A 39 -16.72 2.42 19.89
N TYR A 40 -16.72 3.05 18.72
CA TYR A 40 -17.96 3.48 18.08
C TYR A 40 -18.74 2.26 17.59
N ALA A 41 -19.88 1.98 18.24
CA ALA A 41 -20.86 1.01 17.79
C ALA A 41 -22.28 1.58 17.95
N CYS A 42 -22.56 2.70 17.26
CA CYS A 42 -23.86 3.37 17.31
C CYS A 42 -24.33 3.75 18.73
N GLY A 43 -23.40 3.99 19.66
CA GLY A 43 -23.68 4.29 21.07
C GLY A 43 -23.80 3.07 21.99
N GLU A 44 -23.73 1.86 21.44
CA GLU A 44 -23.70 0.62 22.22
C GLU A 44 -22.27 0.25 22.62
N LYS A 45 -22.13 -0.43 23.77
CA LYS A 45 -20.84 -0.99 24.20
C LYS A 45 -20.63 -2.32 23.49
N ALA A 46 -19.99 -2.28 22.31
CA ALA A 46 -19.66 -3.49 21.57
C ALA A 46 -18.38 -4.14 22.11
N PRO A 47 -18.42 -5.37 22.63
CA PRO A 47 -17.20 -6.10 22.96
C PRO A 47 -16.56 -6.60 21.66
N ILE A 48 -15.66 -5.82 21.06
CA ILE A 48 -14.90 -6.27 19.89
C ILE A 48 -13.86 -7.30 20.35
N GLN A 49 -14.28 -8.55 20.51
CA GLN A 49 -13.44 -9.61 21.07
C GLN A 49 -12.51 -10.29 20.05
N ARG A 50 -12.27 -9.63 18.90
CA ARG A 50 -11.35 -9.90 17.77
C ARG A 50 -12.09 -9.73 16.45
N LEU A 51 -11.62 -8.80 15.65
CA LEU A 51 -12.17 -8.51 14.33
C LEU A 51 -11.75 -9.61 13.34
N LYS A 52 -12.68 -10.51 12.99
CA LYS A 52 -12.49 -11.47 11.90
C LYS A 52 -12.97 -10.83 10.59
N ILE A 53 -12.05 -10.21 9.86
CA ILE A 53 -12.35 -9.65 8.54
C ILE A 53 -12.16 -10.75 7.50
N ASN A 54 -13.18 -10.97 6.66
CA ASN A 54 -13.03 -11.80 5.47
C ASN A 54 -12.45 -10.97 4.32
N ILE A 55 -11.29 -11.35 3.81
CA ILE A 55 -10.64 -10.67 2.68
C ILE A 55 -11.13 -11.32 1.39
N THR A 56 -12.21 -10.78 0.85
CA THR A 56 -12.88 -11.31 -0.34
C THR A 56 -11.99 -11.27 -1.59
N LEU A 57 -11.09 -10.29 -1.71
CA LEU A 57 -10.20 -10.10 -2.86
C LEU A 57 -8.74 -10.54 -2.59
N TYR A 58 -8.53 -11.49 -1.68
CA TYR A 58 -7.17 -11.90 -1.32
C TYR A 58 -6.36 -12.41 -2.53
N ARG A 59 -7.01 -13.08 -3.49
CA ARG A 59 -6.36 -13.56 -4.73
C ARG A 59 -5.76 -12.41 -5.50
N TYR A 60 -6.55 -11.36 -5.74
CA TYR A 60 -6.09 -10.16 -6.44
C TYR A 60 -4.89 -9.52 -5.73
N LEU A 61 -4.92 -9.44 -4.40
CA LEU A 61 -3.86 -8.83 -3.60
C LEU A 61 -2.52 -9.57 -3.75
N ILE A 62 -2.57 -10.91 -3.78
CA ILE A 62 -1.39 -11.75 -4.00
C ILE A 62 -0.80 -11.51 -5.39
N TYR A 63 -1.63 -11.43 -6.42
CA TYR A 63 -1.13 -11.20 -7.78
C TYR A 63 -0.64 -9.78 -8.02
N PHE A 64 -1.26 -8.79 -7.39
CA PHE A 64 -0.77 -7.42 -7.39
C PHE A 64 0.66 -7.36 -6.85
N ALA A 65 0.94 -8.03 -5.72
CA ALA A 65 2.29 -8.07 -5.15
C ALA A 65 3.31 -8.78 -6.07
N ILE A 66 2.89 -9.86 -6.74
CA ILE A 66 3.73 -10.60 -7.68
C ILE A 66 4.08 -9.72 -8.89
N PHE A 67 3.11 -8.99 -9.43
CA PHE A 67 3.37 -8.12 -10.58
C PHE A 67 4.21 -6.90 -10.20
N ASP A 68 3.92 -6.28 -9.07
CA ASP A 68 4.63 -5.08 -8.61
C ASP A 68 6.12 -5.36 -8.33
N SER A 69 6.43 -6.47 -7.65
CA SER A 69 7.82 -6.88 -7.40
C SER A 69 8.59 -7.24 -8.68
N SER A 70 7.89 -7.74 -9.70
CA SER A 70 8.52 -8.15 -10.94
C SER A 70 9.00 -6.94 -11.79
N VAL A 71 8.34 -5.78 -11.67
CA VAL A 71 8.77 -4.52 -12.31
C VAL A 71 10.13 -4.05 -11.77
N LEU A 72 10.37 -4.23 -10.47
CA LEU A 72 11.67 -3.93 -9.87
C LEU A 72 12.78 -4.83 -10.45
N LEU A 73 12.51 -6.11 -10.66
CA LEU A 73 13.49 -7.04 -11.26
C LEU A 73 13.88 -6.61 -12.67
N LEU A 74 12.93 -6.13 -13.45
CA LEU A 74 13.20 -5.60 -14.79
C LEU A 74 13.97 -4.28 -14.76
N ALA A 75 13.63 -3.38 -13.82
CA ALA A 75 14.32 -2.11 -13.66
C ALA A 75 15.81 -2.32 -13.30
N PHE A 76 16.12 -3.29 -12.44
CA PHE A 76 17.50 -3.66 -12.14
C PHE A 76 18.19 -4.34 -13.33
N ALA A 77 17.50 -5.23 -14.05
CA ALA A 77 18.05 -5.87 -15.25
C ALA A 77 18.42 -4.86 -16.35
N ALA A 78 17.61 -3.81 -16.52
CA ALA A 78 17.87 -2.72 -17.47
C ALA A 78 19.02 -1.81 -17.02
N LEU A 79 19.16 -1.56 -15.72
CA LEU A 79 20.23 -0.70 -15.19
C LEU A 79 21.63 -1.34 -15.31
N LEU A 80 21.71 -2.67 -15.22
CA LEU A 80 22.98 -3.41 -15.35
C LEU A 80 23.40 -3.62 -16.82
N GLY A 81 22.50 -3.48 -17.80
CA GLY A 81 22.76 -3.75 -19.21
C GLY A 81 23.03 -2.49 -20.03
N LYS A 82 24.26 -2.32 -20.51
CA LYS A 82 24.66 -1.18 -21.39
C LYS A 82 24.04 -1.24 -22.80
N GLU A 83 23.39 -2.35 -23.15
CA GLU A 83 22.63 -2.62 -24.39
C GLU A 83 21.40 -3.45 -23.97
N THR A 84 20.19 -2.91 -24.10
CA THR A 84 18.98 -3.53 -23.56
C THR A 84 18.49 -4.67 -24.47
N ASN A 85 18.45 -5.92 -23.95
CA ASN A 85 18.04 -7.10 -24.72
C ASN A 85 16.51 -7.19 -24.87
N VAL A 86 16.02 -6.55 -25.93
CA VAL A 86 14.61 -6.47 -26.38
C VAL A 86 13.81 -7.79 -26.32
N PRO A 87 14.31 -8.98 -26.72
CA PRO A 87 13.52 -10.21 -26.66
C PRO A 87 13.20 -10.70 -25.24
N LEU A 88 14.03 -10.34 -24.26
CA LEU A 88 13.88 -10.75 -22.86
C LEU A 88 12.81 -9.92 -22.14
N LEU A 89 12.65 -8.65 -22.54
CA LEU A 89 11.55 -7.78 -22.13
C LEU A 89 10.21 -8.29 -22.68
N ILE A 90 10.20 -8.69 -23.96
CA ILE A 90 8.97 -9.12 -24.65
C ILE A 90 8.43 -10.43 -24.06
N THR A 91 9.30 -11.40 -23.78
CA THR A 91 8.89 -12.67 -23.16
C THR A 91 8.39 -12.48 -21.72
N TYR A 92 9.00 -11.57 -20.95
CA TYR A 92 8.58 -11.24 -19.59
C TYR A 92 7.18 -10.56 -19.55
N LEU A 93 6.91 -9.63 -20.47
CA LEU A 93 5.57 -9.01 -20.62
C LEU A 93 4.51 -10.02 -21.09
N SER A 94 4.89 -11.01 -21.90
CA SER A 94 3.98 -12.05 -22.38
C SER A 94 3.51 -12.99 -21.27
N VAL A 95 4.40 -13.33 -20.35
CA VAL A 95 4.09 -14.21 -19.19
C VAL A 95 3.26 -13.48 -18.12
N LEU A 96 3.47 -12.17 -17.97
CA LEU A 96 2.62 -11.28 -17.17
C LEU A 96 1.19 -11.20 -17.72
N LEU A 97 1.07 -11.11 -19.04
CA LEU A 97 -0.20 -11.10 -19.77
C LEU A 97 -0.96 -12.43 -19.63
N ALA A 98 -0.27 -13.57 -19.76
CA ALA A 98 -0.88 -14.88 -19.56
C ALA A 98 -1.33 -15.08 -18.09
N SER A 99 -0.50 -14.65 -17.14
CA SER A 99 -0.80 -14.79 -15.71
C SER A 99 -2.03 -13.98 -15.30
N SER A 100 -2.18 -12.75 -15.81
CA SER A 100 -3.34 -11.88 -15.51
C SER A 100 -4.65 -12.34 -16.15
N LEU A 101 -4.61 -13.02 -17.30
CA LEU A 101 -5.80 -13.57 -17.94
C LEU A 101 -6.36 -14.79 -17.20
N ILE A 102 -5.50 -15.65 -16.64
CA ILE A 102 -5.91 -16.82 -15.85
C ILE A 102 -6.57 -16.40 -14.52
N LEU A 103 -6.11 -15.30 -13.90
CA LEU A 103 -6.82 -14.69 -12.75
C LEU A 103 -8.24 -14.25 -13.08
N LEU A 104 -8.41 -13.71 -14.29
CA LEU A 104 -9.63 -13.04 -14.74
C LEU A 104 -10.75 -14.05 -14.98
N GLU A 105 -10.40 -15.29 -15.34
CA GLU A 105 -11.34 -16.40 -15.47
C GLU A 105 -11.62 -17.11 -14.14
N GLY A 106 -10.63 -17.23 -13.24
CA GLY A 106 -10.75 -17.94 -11.96
C GLY A 106 -11.43 -17.19 -10.81
N GLY A 107 -12.04 -16.03 -11.07
CA GLY A 107 -12.80 -15.22 -10.10
C GLY A 107 -14.31 -15.22 -10.35
N LYS A 108 -14.81 -16.14 -11.18
CA LYS A 108 -16.19 -16.21 -11.65
C LYS A 108 -16.99 -17.27 -10.88
N ASP A 109 -16.96 -17.17 -9.55
CA ASP A 109 -17.86 -17.86 -8.61
C ASP A 109 -18.47 -16.82 -7.66
#